data_AF-A0A0N4U704-F1
#
_entry.id   AF-A0A0N4U704-F1
#
_cell.length_a   1.000
_cell.length_b   1.000
_cell.length_c   1.000
_cell.angle_alpha   90.00
_cell.angle_beta   90.00
_cell.angle_gamma   90.00
#
_symmetry.space_group_name_H-M   'P 1'
#
loop_
_entity.id
_entity.type
_entity.pdbx_description
1 polymer ?
#
loop_
_entity_poly.entity_id
_entity_poly.type
_entity_poly.pdbx_seq_one_letter_code
_entity_poly.pdbx_strand_id
1 'polypeptide(L)'
;MALILPLQLLDSVVRCYCCSNYDNSRTRIIEILINRASIFDVIRWRRVSRAFRAAAQKRLDRIRIIEVRLYSNLRQLRESKQRRCTLTPYINYNCEWHPIYDLMVVELDQSHLAVTIDPKATWKEIKALIHLLMLFKQNIEHLYIDSPIIEILVAEVNSQQIKYITSIFHQSQMGKSDEYRKNSQSLIPINKLFMPEEPFFPSLKSLFIISQCDEVEHLSRLLAYSVSVDLLYHVKQMDLLCLKICVGKEWSTGKNPGMFRHLMRFREWTEANSLGERYFQQFGSHLQKRERFLIRNQIKKGCSSL
;
A
#
# COMPACT_ATOMS: atom_id res chain seq x y z
N MET A 1 -3.08 -0.60 -24.33
CA MET A 1 -4.39 -0.87 -24.96
C MET A 1 -4.58 -2.32 -25.43
N ALA A 2 -3.61 -3.24 -25.22
CA ALA A 2 -3.62 -4.52 -25.91
C ALA A 2 -4.70 -5.55 -25.51
N LEU A 3 -5.29 -5.46 -24.31
CA LEU A 3 -6.22 -6.51 -23.82
C LEU A 3 -7.70 -6.12 -23.81
N ILE A 4 -8.08 -4.87 -24.07
CA ILE A 4 -9.49 -4.48 -24.06
C ILE A 4 -10.24 -5.12 -25.24
N LEU A 5 -9.64 -5.08 -26.43
CA LEU A 5 -10.20 -5.68 -27.65
C LEU A 5 -10.37 -7.21 -27.54
N PRO A 6 -9.34 -7.98 -27.13
CA PRO A 6 -9.50 -9.42 -26.90
C PRO A 6 -10.58 -9.76 -25.88
N LEU A 7 -10.72 -8.97 -24.81
CA LEU A 7 -11.73 -9.21 -23.78
C LEU A 7 -13.14 -8.84 -24.24
N GLN A 8 -13.30 -7.75 -25.00
CA GLN A 8 -14.59 -7.42 -25.64
C GLN A 8 -14.98 -8.46 -26.69
N LEU A 9 -14.00 -8.97 -27.45
CA LEU A 9 -14.20 -10.08 -28.38
C LEU A 9 -14.62 -11.35 -27.65
N LEU A 10 -13.93 -11.72 -26.55
CA LEU A 10 -14.33 -12.85 -25.72
C LEU A 10 -15.76 -12.66 -25.19
N ASP A 11 -16.09 -11.45 -24.70
CA ASP A 11 -17.43 -11.13 -24.22
C ASP A 11 -18.48 -11.25 -25.33
N SER A 12 -18.14 -10.92 -26.59
CA SER A 12 -19.02 -11.08 -27.75
C SER A 12 -19.15 -12.53 -28.22
N VAL A 13 -18.06 -13.29 -28.24
CA VAL A 13 -18.04 -14.71 -28.62
C VAL A 13 -18.84 -15.53 -27.62
N VAL A 14 -18.68 -15.24 -26.32
CA VAL A 14 -19.43 -15.89 -25.24
C VAL A 14 -20.93 -15.60 -25.40
N ARG A 15 -21.33 -14.35 -25.68
CA ARG A 15 -22.75 -14.01 -25.93
C ARG A 15 -23.39 -14.78 -27.08
N CYS A 16 -22.62 -15.15 -28.11
CA CYS A 16 -23.17 -15.82 -29.29
C CYS A 16 -23.50 -17.31 -29.09
N TYR A 17 -22.89 -18.03 -28.13
CA TYR A 17 -22.85 -19.49 -28.20
C TYR A 17 -23.61 -20.32 -27.15
N CYS A 18 -24.18 -19.78 -26.05
CA CYS A 18 -24.75 -20.65 -25.01
C CYS A 18 -25.97 -20.05 -24.27
N CYS A 19 -27.13 -20.74 -24.29
CA CYS A 19 -28.42 -20.23 -23.78
C CYS A 19 -29.04 -20.97 -22.56
N SER A 20 -28.31 -21.72 -21.73
CA SER A 20 -28.92 -22.25 -20.49
C SER A 20 -28.00 -22.45 -19.28
N ASN A 21 -26.74 -22.87 -19.46
CA ASN A 21 -25.74 -23.00 -18.36
C ASN A 21 -24.75 -21.81 -18.28
N TYR A 22 -25.21 -20.65 -18.76
CA TYR A 22 -24.39 -19.50 -19.18
C TYR A 22 -23.72 -18.73 -18.04
N ASP A 23 -24.46 -18.40 -16.98
CA ASP A 23 -23.92 -17.52 -15.93
C ASP A 23 -22.82 -18.20 -15.11
N ASN A 24 -22.95 -19.50 -14.82
CA ASN A 24 -21.93 -20.26 -14.09
C ASN A 24 -20.65 -20.47 -14.92
N SER A 25 -20.78 -20.72 -16.23
CA SER A 25 -19.60 -20.91 -17.10
C SER A 25 -18.86 -19.59 -17.34
N ARG A 26 -19.59 -18.50 -17.61
CA ARG A 26 -18.99 -17.17 -17.81
C ARG A 26 -18.30 -16.65 -16.56
N THR A 27 -18.94 -16.77 -15.39
CA THR A 27 -18.31 -16.37 -14.12
C THR A 27 -17.06 -17.17 -13.85
N ARG A 28 -17.05 -18.49 -14.12
CA ARG A 28 -15.88 -19.34 -13.97
C ARG A 28 -14.73 -18.95 -14.91
N ILE A 29 -15.01 -18.63 -16.17
CA ILE A 29 -13.99 -18.15 -17.13
C ILE A 29 -13.39 -16.83 -16.65
N ILE A 30 -14.23 -15.88 -16.21
CA ILE A 30 -13.78 -14.58 -15.68
C ILE A 30 -12.91 -14.78 -14.44
N GLU A 31 -13.30 -15.67 -13.52
CA GLU A 31 -12.50 -15.99 -12.34
C GLU A 31 -11.14 -16.60 -12.73
N ILE A 32 -11.09 -17.51 -13.69
CA ILE A 32 -9.83 -18.09 -14.19
C ILE A 32 -8.93 -17.01 -14.80
N LEU A 33 -9.49 -16.13 -15.62
CA LEU A 33 -8.76 -15.02 -16.24
C LEU A 33 -8.21 -14.07 -15.18
N ILE A 34 -9.05 -13.68 -14.21
CA ILE A 34 -8.66 -12.80 -13.13
C ILE A 34 -7.62 -13.44 -12.23
N ASN A 35 -7.68 -14.74 -11.94
CA ASN A 35 -6.66 -15.41 -11.12
C ASN A 35 -5.29 -15.51 -11.81
N ARG A 36 -5.23 -15.40 -13.14
CA ARG A 36 -3.98 -15.45 -13.92
C ARG A 36 -3.46 -14.09 -14.38
N ALA A 37 -4.27 -13.04 -14.27
CA ALA A 37 -3.92 -11.69 -14.72
C ALA A 37 -2.93 -11.01 -13.77
N SER A 38 -2.33 -9.90 -14.23
CA SER A 38 -1.54 -9.04 -13.34
C SER A 38 -2.43 -8.28 -12.36
N ILE A 39 -1.90 -7.89 -11.19
CA ILE A 39 -2.64 -7.10 -10.21
C ILE A 39 -3.13 -5.77 -10.82
N PHE A 40 -2.30 -5.15 -11.66
CA PHE A 40 -2.64 -3.90 -12.34
C PHE A 40 -3.74 -4.10 -13.39
N ASP A 41 -3.74 -5.23 -14.09
CA ASP A 41 -4.83 -5.57 -15.00
C ASP A 41 -6.11 -5.86 -14.24
N VAL A 42 -6.06 -6.59 -13.13
CA VAL A 42 -7.23 -6.82 -12.26
C VAL A 42 -7.85 -5.51 -11.77
N ILE A 43 -7.02 -4.58 -11.30
CA ILE A 43 -7.46 -3.24 -10.87
C ILE A 43 -8.15 -2.52 -12.04
N ARG A 44 -7.58 -2.59 -13.25
CA ARG A 44 -8.16 -1.97 -14.44
C ARG A 44 -9.47 -2.64 -14.87
N TRP A 45 -9.56 -3.97 -14.79
CA TRP A 45 -10.70 -4.75 -15.26
C TRP A 45 -11.95 -4.57 -14.39
N ARG A 46 -11.84 -4.02 -13.18
CA ARG A 46 -13.01 -3.58 -12.36
C ARG A 46 -13.93 -2.59 -13.08
N ARG A 47 -13.44 -1.91 -14.12
CA ARG A 47 -14.20 -0.96 -14.94
C ARG A 47 -14.89 -1.60 -16.15
N VAL A 48 -14.58 -2.85 -16.49
CA VAL A 48 -15.07 -3.50 -17.73
C VAL A 48 -16.53 -3.94 -17.59
N SER A 49 -16.87 -4.71 -16.56
CA SER A 49 -18.24 -5.18 -16.33
C SER A 49 -18.52 -5.44 -14.84
N ARG A 50 -19.78 -5.64 -14.47
CA ARG A 50 -20.17 -6.02 -13.10
C ARG A 50 -19.56 -7.37 -12.68
N ALA A 51 -19.53 -8.35 -13.60
CA ALA A 51 -18.94 -9.66 -13.34
C ALA A 51 -17.42 -9.59 -13.14
N PHE A 52 -16.70 -8.85 -13.99
CA PHE A 52 -15.27 -8.60 -13.80
C PHE A 52 -15.00 -7.86 -12.50
N ARG A 53 -15.83 -6.87 -12.13
CA ARG A 53 -15.70 -6.16 -10.87
C ARG A 53 -15.87 -7.07 -9.66
N ALA A 54 -16.89 -7.93 -9.65
CA ALA A 54 -17.14 -8.86 -8.56
C ALA A 54 -15.99 -9.86 -8.40
N ALA A 55 -15.55 -10.47 -9.50
CA ALA A 55 -14.44 -11.43 -9.46
C ALA A 55 -13.09 -10.76 -9.16
N ALA A 56 -12.86 -9.51 -9.63
CA ALA A 56 -11.68 -8.74 -9.28
C ALA A 56 -11.68 -8.37 -7.79
N GLN A 57 -12.81 -7.92 -7.25
CA GLN A 57 -12.95 -7.61 -5.84
C GLN A 57 -12.68 -8.86 -5.00
N LYS A 58 -13.26 -10.02 -5.37
CA LYS A 58 -13.00 -11.31 -4.72
C LYS A 58 -11.51 -11.71 -4.73
N ARG A 59 -10.74 -11.37 -5.77
CA ARG A 59 -9.28 -11.58 -5.77
C ARG A 59 -8.56 -10.59 -4.85
N LEU A 60 -8.89 -9.30 -4.95
CA LEU A 60 -8.26 -8.25 -4.13
C LEU A 60 -8.54 -8.44 -2.64
N ASP A 61 -9.73 -8.96 -2.29
CA ASP A 61 -10.13 -9.24 -0.91
C ASP A 61 -9.40 -10.43 -0.27
N ARG A 62 -8.72 -11.25 -1.08
CA ARG A 62 -7.85 -12.32 -0.56
C ARG A 62 -6.52 -11.79 -0.05
N ILE A 63 -6.07 -10.63 -0.53
CA ILE A 63 -4.79 -10.04 -0.14
C ILE A 63 -4.96 -9.43 1.26
N ARG A 64 -4.26 -10.03 2.23
CA ARG A 64 -4.29 -9.67 3.65
C ARG A 64 -2.94 -9.20 4.15
N ILE A 65 -1.86 -9.62 3.50
CA ILE A 65 -0.49 -9.28 3.85
C ILE A 65 0.07 -8.37 2.77
N ILE A 66 0.57 -7.19 3.17
CA ILE A 66 1.28 -6.29 2.26
C ILE A 66 2.65 -5.97 2.83
N GLU A 67 3.68 -6.08 1.99
CA GLU A 67 5.04 -5.67 2.30
C GLU A 67 5.44 -4.51 1.39
N VAL A 68 5.68 -3.31 1.94
CA VAL A 68 6.12 -2.14 1.19
C VAL A 68 7.56 -1.80 1.51
N ARG A 69 8.43 -1.91 0.50
CA ARG A 69 9.88 -1.75 0.64
C ARG A 69 10.46 -0.67 -0.25
N LEU A 70 11.52 -0.07 0.27
CA LEU A 70 12.45 0.75 -0.49
C LEU A 70 13.50 -0.13 -1.16
N TYR A 71 13.72 0.07 -2.46
CA TYR A 71 14.79 -0.58 -3.20
C TYR A 71 15.53 0.43 -4.07
N SER A 72 16.79 0.67 -3.74
CA SER A 72 17.65 1.56 -4.51
C SER A 72 17.88 1.02 -5.92
N ASN A 73 17.88 1.91 -6.91
CA ASN A 73 18.12 1.61 -8.33
C ASN A 73 17.00 0.77 -8.97
N LEU A 74 15.76 0.93 -8.49
CA LEU A 74 14.60 0.24 -9.05
C LEU A 74 14.38 0.65 -10.51
N ARG A 75 14.64 1.92 -10.84
CA ARG A 75 14.59 2.43 -12.22
C ARG A 75 15.58 1.73 -13.17
N GLN A 76 16.83 1.54 -12.72
CA GLN A 76 17.83 0.81 -13.50
C GLN A 76 17.42 -0.64 -13.73
N LEU A 77 16.79 -1.26 -12.72
CA LEU A 77 16.23 -2.61 -12.85
C LEU A 77 15.13 -2.66 -13.91
N ARG A 78 14.21 -1.68 -13.92
CA ARG A 78 13.14 -1.56 -14.93
C ARG A 78 13.70 -1.43 -16.34
N GLU A 79 14.66 -0.53 -16.54
CA GLU A 79 15.34 -0.32 -17.82
C GLU A 79 16.08 -1.57 -18.27
N SER A 80 16.75 -2.27 -17.36
CA SER A 80 17.45 -3.53 -17.67
C SER A 80 16.48 -4.63 -18.10
N LYS A 81 15.30 -4.74 -17.46
CA LYS A 81 14.26 -5.70 -17.84
C LYS A 81 13.68 -5.36 -19.21
N GLN A 82 13.40 -4.08 -19.49
CA GLN A 82 12.92 -3.64 -20.79
C GLN A 82 13.92 -3.99 -21.91
N ARG A 83 15.23 -3.88 -21.64
CA ARG A 83 16.28 -4.29 -22.58
C ARG A 83 16.41 -5.82 -22.71
N ARG A 84 16.19 -6.57 -21.63
CA ARG A 84 16.36 -8.04 -21.56
C ARG A 84 15.10 -8.85 -21.86
N CYS A 85 14.00 -8.22 -22.26
CA CYS A 85 12.69 -8.85 -22.47
C CYS A 85 12.64 -10.02 -23.48
N THR A 86 13.76 -10.46 -24.04
CA THR A 86 13.82 -11.57 -24.99
C THR A 86 14.33 -12.92 -24.46
N LEU A 87 15.00 -13.04 -23.31
CA LEU A 87 15.66 -14.31 -22.97
C LEU A 87 15.74 -14.56 -21.44
N THR A 88 14.79 -15.32 -20.88
CA THR A 88 14.95 -16.31 -19.78
C THR A 88 13.57 -16.66 -19.15
N PRO A 89 12.94 -17.78 -19.53
CA PRO A 89 11.68 -18.25 -18.93
C PRO A 89 11.82 -18.88 -17.54
N TYR A 90 13.03 -19.00 -16.99
CA TYR A 90 13.29 -20.00 -15.94
C TYR A 90 13.05 -19.55 -14.51
N ILE A 91 12.75 -18.28 -14.25
CA ILE A 91 12.56 -17.78 -12.89
C ILE A 91 11.27 -16.98 -12.87
N ASN A 92 10.19 -17.74 -12.81
CA ASN A 92 8.80 -17.33 -12.99
C ASN A 92 8.25 -16.62 -11.74
N TYR A 93 8.95 -15.63 -11.22
CA TYR A 93 8.33 -14.67 -10.31
C TYR A 93 7.71 -13.59 -11.18
N ASN A 94 6.38 -13.46 -11.09
CA ASN A 94 5.62 -12.42 -11.78
C ASN A 94 5.93 -11.06 -11.14
N CYS A 95 7.14 -10.54 -11.38
CA CYS A 95 7.49 -9.17 -11.05
C CYS A 95 6.77 -8.26 -12.03
N GLU A 96 5.68 -7.68 -11.55
CA GLU A 96 4.78 -6.82 -12.30
C GLU A 96 5.17 -5.37 -12.09
N TRP A 97 5.28 -4.63 -13.18
CA TRP A 97 5.64 -3.22 -13.13
C TRP A 97 4.39 -2.39 -13.32
N HIS A 98 4.28 -1.31 -12.55
CA HIS A 98 3.28 -0.29 -12.82
C HIS A 98 3.48 0.21 -14.27
N PRO A 99 2.39 0.39 -15.04
CA PRO A 99 2.50 0.72 -16.47
C PRO A 99 3.25 2.03 -16.74
N ILE A 100 3.22 2.97 -15.81
CA ILE A 100 3.78 4.33 -15.98
C ILE A 100 4.96 4.60 -15.04
N TYR A 101 4.94 4.08 -13.82
CA TYR A 101 5.75 4.56 -12.70
C TYR A 101 6.77 3.50 -12.30
N ASP A 102 7.87 3.92 -11.64
CA ASP A 102 8.87 2.99 -11.09
C ASP A 102 8.38 2.42 -9.76
N LEU A 103 7.30 1.64 -9.87
CA LEU A 103 6.65 0.91 -8.80
C LEU A 103 6.54 -0.54 -9.25
N MET A 104 7.11 -1.45 -8.48
CA MET A 104 7.08 -2.88 -8.76
C MET A 104 6.20 -3.59 -7.74
N VAL A 105 5.45 -4.58 -8.20
CA VAL A 105 4.60 -5.42 -7.37
C VAL A 105 4.95 -6.88 -7.64
N VAL A 106 5.00 -7.68 -6.59
CA VAL A 106 5.28 -9.11 -6.65
C VAL A 106 4.25 -9.81 -5.78
N GLU A 107 3.48 -10.71 -6.37
CA GLU A 107 2.62 -11.62 -5.60
C GLU A 107 3.48 -12.78 -5.10
N LEU A 108 3.67 -12.85 -3.77
CA LEU A 108 4.45 -13.91 -3.13
C LEU A 108 3.60 -15.16 -2.91
N ASP A 109 2.33 -14.96 -2.57
CA ASP A 109 1.29 -16.00 -2.47
C ASP A 109 -0.10 -15.39 -2.78
N GLN A 110 -1.18 -16.15 -2.62
CA GLN A 110 -2.55 -15.70 -2.93
C GLN A 110 -3.07 -14.58 -2.01
N SER A 111 -2.41 -14.37 -0.87
CA SER A 111 -2.77 -13.43 0.19
C SER A 111 -1.70 -12.39 0.50
N HIS A 112 -0.53 -12.49 -0.14
CA HIS A 112 0.66 -11.71 0.17
C HIS A 112 1.18 -10.95 -1.06
N LEU A 113 1.15 -9.63 -0.96
CA LEU A 113 1.60 -8.70 -1.98
C LEU A 113 2.83 -7.92 -1.50
N ALA A 114 3.95 -8.06 -2.18
CA ALA A 114 5.12 -7.22 -1.97
C ALA A 114 5.12 -6.06 -2.99
N VAL A 115 5.26 -4.84 -2.49
CA VAL A 115 5.33 -3.61 -3.27
C VAL A 115 6.69 -2.97 -3.02
N THR A 116 7.36 -2.56 -4.10
CA THR A 116 8.68 -1.97 -4.04
C THR A 116 8.70 -0.64 -4.78
N ILE A 117 9.30 0.37 -4.16
CA ILE A 117 9.45 1.72 -4.72
C ILE A 117 10.89 2.21 -4.54
N ASP A 118 11.37 3.06 -5.43
CA ASP A 118 12.69 3.66 -5.31
C ASP A 118 12.72 4.71 -4.17
N PRO A 119 13.80 4.78 -3.36
CA PRO A 119 13.99 5.85 -2.38
C PRO A 119 13.91 7.27 -2.98
N LYS A 120 14.27 7.42 -4.26
CA LYS A 120 14.21 8.70 -5.00
C LYS A 120 12.89 8.88 -5.78
N ALA A 121 11.84 8.18 -5.36
CA ALA A 121 10.55 8.25 -6.02
C ALA A 121 9.99 9.68 -6.04
N THR A 122 9.44 10.05 -7.20
CA THR A 122 8.74 11.31 -7.39
C THR A 122 7.40 11.29 -6.65
N TRP A 123 6.86 12.47 -6.36
CA TRP A 123 5.55 12.59 -5.72
C TRP A 123 4.41 11.86 -6.48
N LYS A 124 4.50 11.79 -7.81
CA LYS A 124 3.52 11.05 -8.63
C LYS A 124 3.56 9.54 -8.35
N GLU A 125 4.74 9.00 -8.10
CA GLU A 125 4.96 7.58 -7.80
C GLU A 125 4.53 7.26 -6.37
N ILE A 126 4.82 8.16 -5.42
CA ILE A 126 4.30 8.10 -4.05
C ILE A 126 2.77 8.09 -4.06
N LYS A 127 2.13 8.99 -4.81
CA LYS A 127 0.67 8.99 -4.96
C LYS A 127 0.15 7.68 -5.55
N ALA A 128 0.86 7.09 -6.51
CA ALA A 128 0.48 5.80 -7.06
C ALA A 128 0.56 4.67 -6.02
N LEU A 129 1.60 4.68 -5.17
CA LEU A 129 1.71 3.75 -4.04
C LEU A 129 0.57 3.95 -3.03
N ILE A 130 0.28 5.19 -2.61
CA ILE A 130 -0.84 5.47 -1.71
C ILE A 130 -2.16 5.01 -2.31
N HIS A 131 -2.40 5.30 -3.59
CA HIS A 131 -3.60 4.83 -4.28
C HIS A 131 -3.68 3.30 -4.32
N LEU A 132 -2.56 2.61 -4.47
CA LEU A 132 -2.50 1.16 -4.41
C LEU A 132 -2.89 0.67 -3.01
N LEU A 133 -2.30 1.24 -1.95
CA LEU A 133 -2.64 0.89 -0.56
C LEU A 133 -4.11 1.14 -0.23
N MET A 134 -4.69 2.25 -0.72
CA MET A 134 -6.11 2.54 -0.54
C MET A 134 -7.03 1.47 -1.15
N LEU A 135 -6.59 0.74 -2.18
CA LEU A 135 -7.39 -0.33 -2.78
C LEU A 135 -7.50 -1.55 -1.86
N PHE A 136 -6.49 -1.79 -1.02
CA PHE A 136 -6.42 -2.94 -0.12
C PHE A 136 -6.76 -2.59 1.33
N LYS A 137 -6.89 -1.30 1.65
CA LYS A 137 -6.94 -0.79 3.03
C LYS A 137 -7.90 -1.51 3.97
N GLN A 138 -9.05 -1.95 3.45
CA GLN A 138 -10.11 -2.63 4.21
C GLN A 138 -9.76 -4.09 4.58
N ASN A 139 -8.83 -4.72 3.85
CA ASN A 139 -8.56 -6.16 3.97
C ASN A 139 -7.17 -6.46 4.58
N ILE A 140 -6.31 -5.45 4.71
CA ILE A 140 -4.95 -5.66 5.22
C ILE A 140 -5.02 -6.01 6.70
N GLU A 141 -4.57 -7.23 7.03
CA GLU A 141 -4.42 -7.71 8.40
C GLU A 141 -2.97 -7.57 8.88
N HIS A 142 -1.99 -7.75 7.99
CA HIS A 142 -0.57 -7.65 8.32
C HIS A 142 0.15 -6.71 7.34
N LEU A 143 0.79 -5.67 7.88
CA LEU A 143 1.50 -4.66 7.10
C LEU A 143 2.98 -4.62 7.50
N TYR A 144 3.86 -4.86 6.53
CA TYR A 144 5.29 -4.65 6.64
C TYR A 144 5.64 -3.39 5.86
N ILE A 145 6.28 -2.42 6.50
CA ILE A 145 6.51 -1.11 5.89
C ILE A 145 7.85 -0.54 6.32
N ASP A 146 8.58 0.04 5.37
CA ASP A 146 9.81 0.76 5.71
C ASP A 146 9.49 2.12 6.35
N SER A 147 10.35 2.56 7.27
CA SER A 147 10.21 3.77 8.08
C SER A 147 9.91 5.04 7.25
N PRO A 148 10.57 5.29 6.10
CA PRO A 148 10.23 6.46 5.29
C PRO A 148 8.84 6.36 4.64
N ILE A 149 8.35 5.16 4.34
CA ILE A 149 7.04 4.97 3.71
C ILE A 149 5.91 5.18 4.71
N ILE A 150 6.05 4.70 5.95
CA ILE A 150 5.05 4.98 6.98
C ILE A 150 4.98 6.48 7.30
N GLU A 151 6.11 7.19 7.29
CA GLU A 151 6.10 8.65 7.41
C GLU A 151 5.28 9.31 6.30
N ILE A 152 5.51 8.91 5.05
CA ILE A 152 4.76 9.42 3.90
C ILE A 152 3.25 9.14 4.05
N LEU A 153 2.88 7.95 4.52
CA LEU A 153 1.48 7.59 4.73
C LEU A 153 0.84 8.48 5.80
N VAL A 154 1.53 8.68 6.93
CA VAL A 154 1.05 9.55 8.02
C VAL A 154 0.94 11.00 7.55
N ALA A 155 1.91 11.50 6.79
CA ALA A 155 1.88 12.83 6.20
C ALA A 155 0.69 13.02 5.25
N GLU A 156 0.35 12.00 4.46
CA GLU A 156 -0.82 12.04 3.58
C GLU A 156 -2.14 12.05 4.37
N VAL A 157 -2.25 11.25 5.44
CA VAL A 157 -3.42 11.28 6.33
C VAL A 157 -3.58 12.67 6.94
N ASN A 158 -2.49 13.27 7.46
CA ASN A 158 -2.51 14.63 7.99
C ASN A 158 -2.96 15.65 6.91
N SER A 159 -2.42 15.53 5.69
CA SER A 159 -2.78 16.41 4.57
C SER A 159 -4.28 16.34 4.26
N GLN A 160 -4.89 15.15 4.36
CA GLN A 160 -6.32 14.97 4.16
C GLN A 160 -7.14 15.60 5.28
N GLN A 161 -6.71 15.49 6.54
CA GLN A 161 -7.35 16.16 7.68
C GLN A 161 -7.31 17.68 7.54
N ILE A 162 -6.15 18.25 7.18
CA ILE A 162 -6.01 19.69 6.98
C ILE A 162 -6.93 20.16 5.85
N LYS A 163 -6.93 19.47 4.69
CA LYS A 163 -7.83 19.80 3.58
C LYS A 163 -9.30 19.77 3.99
N TYR A 164 -9.70 18.80 4.79
CA TYR A 164 -11.05 18.71 5.33
C TYR A 164 -11.39 19.92 6.21
N ILE A 165 -10.54 20.23 7.19
CA ILE A 165 -10.73 21.36 8.10
C ILE A 165 -10.79 22.69 7.32
N THR A 166 -9.86 22.90 6.38
CA THR A 166 -9.84 24.08 5.51
C THR A 166 -11.13 24.19 4.69
N SER A 167 -11.68 23.07 4.21
CA SER A 167 -12.95 23.07 3.48
C SER A 167 -14.14 23.52 4.34
N ILE A 168 -14.19 23.08 5.62
CA ILE A 168 -15.21 23.52 6.59
C ILE A 168 -15.07 25.01 6.86
N PHE A 169 -13.84 25.48 7.07
CA PHE A 169 -13.58 26.90 7.29
C PHE A 169 -14.02 27.76 6.10
N HIS A 170 -13.70 27.36 4.86
CA HIS A 170 -14.16 28.08 3.69
C HIS A 170 -15.69 28.08 3.56
N GLN A 171 -16.37 26.98 3.87
CA GLN A 171 -17.84 26.91 3.86
C GLN A 171 -18.47 27.86 4.89
N SER A 172 -17.92 27.90 6.11
CA SER A 172 -18.41 28.81 7.16
C SER A 172 -18.16 30.29 6.87
N GLN A 173 -17.11 30.63 6.11
CA GLN A 173 -16.86 32.00 5.65
C GLN A 173 -17.80 32.40 4.51
N MET A 174 -18.05 31.50 3.55
CA MET A 174 -18.98 31.76 2.44
C MET A 174 -20.43 31.86 2.91
N GLY A 175 -20.83 31.08 3.93
CA GLY A 175 -22.16 31.12 4.52
C GLY A 175 -22.53 32.42 5.26
N LYS A 176 -21.62 33.40 5.36
CA LYS A 176 -21.92 34.72 5.92
C LYS A 176 -22.29 35.78 4.88
N SER A 177 -22.21 35.48 3.58
CA SER A 177 -22.51 36.46 2.53
C SER A 177 -23.91 36.33 1.90
N ASP A 178 -24.71 35.35 2.31
CA ASP A 178 -26.10 35.20 1.86
C ASP A 178 -27.07 35.56 3.00
N GLU A 179 -27.04 36.81 3.44
CA GLU A 179 -28.26 37.43 3.98
C GLU A 179 -29.29 37.49 2.84
N TYR A 180 -30.55 37.16 3.14
CA TYR A 180 -31.70 37.04 2.23
C TYR A 180 -31.89 35.71 1.49
N ARG A 181 -32.17 34.63 2.23
CA ARG A 181 -33.33 33.79 1.91
C ARG A 181 -33.90 33.09 3.15
N LYS A 182 -35.06 33.61 3.56
CA LYS A 182 -36.00 33.00 4.49
C LYS A 182 -36.31 31.56 4.08
N ASN A 183 -36.40 30.72 5.11
CA ASN A 183 -37.10 29.44 5.19
C ASN A 183 -36.34 28.19 4.68
N SER A 184 -36.50 27.14 5.49
CA SER A 184 -36.04 25.75 5.34
C SER A 184 -34.55 25.47 5.57
N GLN A 185 -34.29 25.02 6.81
CA GLN A 185 -33.25 24.09 7.23
C GLN A 185 -32.74 23.18 6.08
N SER A 186 -31.75 23.65 5.34
CA SER A 186 -30.97 22.78 4.47
C SER A 186 -29.50 23.12 4.70
N LEU A 187 -28.94 22.49 5.73
CA LEU A 187 -27.50 22.22 5.76
C LEU A 187 -27.21 21.32 4.55
N ILE A 188 -26.99 21.93 3.39
CA ILE A 188 -26.63 21.25 2.14
C ILE A 188 -25.28 20.52 2.36
N PRO A 189 -25.08 19.32 1.78
CA PRO A 189 -24.62 18.18 2.55
C PRO A 189 -23.10 17.99 2.54
N ILE A 190 -22.58 17.45 3.64
CA ILE A 190 -21.20 16.97 3.92
C ILE A 190 -20.76 15.83 2.95
N ASN A 191 -21.36 15.69 1.78
CA ASN A 191 -21.42 14.40 1.09
C ASN A 191 -20.18 13.98 0.28
N LYS A 192 -19.04 14.71 0.33
CA LYS A 192 -17.81 14.26 -0.37
C LYS A 192 -16.49 14.46 0.36
N LEU A 193 -16.53 15.00 1.58
CA LEU A 193 -15.33 15.12 2.41
C LEU A 193 -15.70 14.56 3.79
N PHE A 194 -16.06 13.28 3.85
CA PHE A 194 -16.18 12.63 5.15
C PHE A 194 -14.79 12.65 5.79
N MET A 195 -14.70 13.25 6.98
CA MET A 195 -13.63 12.87 7.90
C MET A 195 -13.64 11.33 7.95
N PRO A 196 -12.48 10.66 7.86
CA PRO A 196 -12.47 9.20 7.99
C PRO A 196 -13.08 8.84 9.36
N GLU A 197 -14.33 8.37 9.36
CA GLU A 197 -15.00 7.79 10.55
C GLU A 197 -14.26 6.52 10.99
N GLU A 198 -13.62 5.86 10.02
CA GLU A 198 -12.84 4.66 10.19
C GLU A 198 -11.34 4.94 10.02
N PRO A 199 -10.47 4.24 10.77
CA PRO A 199 -9.03 4.26 10.52
C PRO A 199 -8.68 3.91 9.07
N PHE A 200 -7.48 4.30 8.64
CA PHE A 200 -6.99 4.01 7.31
C PHE A 200 -6.94 2.49 7.04
N PHE A 201 -6.47 1.70 8.00
CA PHE A 201 -6.46 0.23 7.98
C PHE A 201 -7.33 -0.35 9.11
N PRO A 202 -8.64 -0.47 8.92
CA PRO A 202 -9.54 -0.92 9.98
C PRO A 202 -9.36 -2.39 10.38
N SER A 203 -8.88 -3.23 9.48
CA SER A 203 -8.66 -4.67 9.74
C SER A 203 -7.25 -5.01 10.23
N LEU A 204 -6.40 -4.00 10.48
CA LEU A 204 -4.97 -4.22 10.76
C LEU A 204 -4.76 -4.84 12.14
N LYS A 205 -4.15 -6.02 12.16
CA LYS A 205 -3.80 -6.79 13.36
C LYS A 205 -2.32 -6.78 13.65
N SER A 206 -1.46 -6.69 12.64
CA SER A 206 -0.02 -6.61 12.85
C SER A 206 0.66 -5.57 11.98
N LEU A 207 1.45 -4.72 12.62
CA LEU A 207 2.25 -3.69 11.97
C LEU A 207 3.74 -3.92 12.23
N PHE A 208 4.51 -4.11 11.17
CA PHE A 208 5.96 -4.28 11.21
C PHE A 208 6.62 -3.09 10.52
N ILE A 209 7.25 -2.23 11.30
CA ILE A 209 8.02 -1.10 10.77
C ILE A 209 9.49 -1.47 10.76
N ILE A 210 10.13 -1.34 9.61
CA ILE A 210 11.55 -1.61 9.45
C ILE A 210 12.27 -0.31 9.17
N SER A 211 13.31 -0.04 9.96
CA SER A 211 14.05 1.21 9.89
C SER A 211 15.55 0.90 9.83
N GLN A 212 16.27 1.52 8.91
CA GLN A 212 17.73 1.56 8.97
C GLN A 212 18.19 2.58 10.03
N CYS A 213 19.40 2.43 10.57
CA CYS A 213 19.90 3.36 11.61
C CYS A 213 19.89 4.84 11.20
N ASP A 214 20.14 5.12 9.92
CA ASP A 214 20.09 6.45 9.32
C ASP A 214 18.65 6.93 9.01
N GLU A 215 17.67 6.04 9.05
CA GLU A 215 16.25 6.32 8.77
C GLU A 215 15.40 6.47 10.05
N VAL A 216 15.96 6.24 11.25
CA VAL A 216 15.20 6.26 12.52
C VAL A 216 14.59 7.65 12.80
N GLU A 217 15.17 8.72 12.25
CA GLU A 217 14.63 10.08 12.37
C GLU A 217 13.20 10.18 11.81
N HIS A 218 12.88 9.45 10.72
CA HIS A 218 11.54 9.41 10.11
C HIS A 218 10.47 9.03 11.15
N LEU A 219 10.79 8.09 12.06
CA LEU A 219 9.87 7.66 13.12
C LEU A 219 9.56 8.76 14.12
N SER A 220 10.54 9.63 14.40
CA SER A 220 10.36 10.74 15.33
C SER A 220 9.54 11.89 14.76
N ARG A 221 9.51 12.02 13.42
CA ARG A 221 8.69 13.01 12.72
C ARG A 221 7.22 12.64 12.70
N LEU A 222 6.85 11.37 12.92
CA LEU A 222 5.46 10.93 13.03
C LEU A 222 4.67 11.75 14.07
N LEU A 223 5.28 12.03 15.22
CA LEU A 223 4.69 12.85 16.28
C LEU A 223 4.42 14.29 15.83
N ALA A 224 5.20 14.83 14.88
CA ALA A 224 5.05 16.20 14.39
C ALA A 224 3.88 16.38 13.41
N TYR A 225 3.36 15.30 12.81
CA TYR A 225 2.18 15.36 11.95
C TYR A 225 0.87 15.45 12.75
N SER A 226 0.90 15.29 14.08
CA SER A 226 -0.29 15.34 14.95
C SER A 226 -1.41 14.37 14.55
N VAL A 227 -1.05 13.26 13.88
CA VAL A 227 -1.98 12.19 13.50
C VAL A 227 -1.97 11.15 14.60
N SER A 228 -3.12 10.94 15.26
CA SER A 228 -3.30 9.84 16.20
C SER A 228 -3.22 8.49 15.48
N VAL A 229 -2.69 7.47 16.17
CA VAL A 229 -2.68 6.09 15.68
C VAL A 229 -4.09 5.55 15.38
N ASP A 230 -5.12 6.06 16.06
CA ASP A 230 -6.52 5.68 15.83
C ASP A 230 -7.04 6.05 14.44
N LEU A 231 -6.35 6.96 13.73
CA LEU A 231 -6.66 7.30 12.34
C LEU A 231 -5.99 6.34 11.35
N LEU A 232 -5.05 5.52 11.81
CA LEU A 232 -4.37 4.51 11.00
C LEU A 232 -4.91 3.11 11.26
N TYR A 233 -5.17 2.76 12.51
CA TYR A 233 -5.63 1.42 12.91
C TYR A 233 -6.32 1.46 14.27
N HIS A 234 -7.10 0.43 14.60
CA HIS A 234 -7.69 0.29 15.93
C HIS A 234 -6.71 -0.32 16.92
N VAL A 235 -6.26 0.46 17.92
CA VAL A 235 -5.31 0.00 18.96
C VAL A 235 -5.81 -1.25 19.70
N LYS A 236 -7.13 -1.39 19.88
CA LYS A 236 -7.77 -2.55 20.54
C LYS A 236 -7.70 -3.84 19.71
N GLN A 237 -7.65 -3.74 18.38
CA GLN A 237 -7.61 -4.89 17.48
C GLN A 237 -6.18 -5.28 17.08
N MET A 238 -5.20 -4.45 17.43
CA MET A 238 -3.80 -4.73 17.15
C MET A 238 -3.33 -5.90 18.02
N ASP A 239 -2.86 -6.97 17.39
CA ASP A 239 -2.22 -8.11 18.03
C ASP A 239 -0.72 -7.82 18.24
N LEU A 240 -0.09 -7.13 17.29
CA LEU A 240 1.36 -6.94 17.28
C LEU A 240 1.79 -5.63 16.59
N LEU A 241 2.60 -4.83 17.27
CA LEU A 241 3.36 -3.74 16.68
C LEU A 241 4.84 -3.99 16.89
N CYS A 242 5.57 -4.27 15.81
CA CYS A 242 6.99 -4.53 15.85
C CYS A 242 7.77 -3.44 15.12
N LEU A 243 8.70 -2.81 15.83
CA LEU A 243 9.73 -1.96 15.23
C LEU A 243 11.04 -2.75 15.14
N LYS A 244 11.51 -2.99 13.91
CA LYS A 244 12.78 -3.67 13.64
C LYS A 244 13.81 -2.68 13.11
N ILE A 245 14.83 -2.43 13.92
CA ILE A 245 15.89 -1.48 13.64
C ILE A 245 17.10 -2.26 13.13
N CYS A 246 17.53 -1.91 11.93
CA CYS A 246 18.69 -2.51 11.27
C CYS A 246 19.94 -1.75 11.67
N VAL A 247 20.71 -2.37 12.54
CA VAL A 247 21.89 -1.82 13.16
C VAL A 247 23.14 -2.30 12.41
N GLY A 248 23.96 -1.35 11.94
CA GLY A 248 25.25 -1.66 11.32
C GLY A 248 26.30 -2.12 12.35
N LYS A 249 27.42 -2.69 11.87
CA LYS A 249 28.56 -3.07 12.74
C LYS A 249 29.09 -1.90 13.57
N GLU A 250 28.90 -0.68 13.07
CA GLU A 250 29.37 0.57 13.69
C GLU A 250 28.67 0.89 15.02
N TRP A 251 27.53 0.27 15.33
CA TRP A 251 26.77 0.61 16.54
C TRP A 251 27.44 0.22 17.85
N SER A 252 28.25 -0.85 17.86
CA SER A 252 28.99 -1.24 19.07
C SER A 252 29.99 -0.18 19.53
N THR A 253 30.30 0.83 18.70
CA THR A 253 31.27 1.89 18.99
C THR A 253 30.70 3.09 19.75
N GLY A 254 29.42 3.06 20.15
CA GLY A 254 28.92 3.84 21.30
C GLY A 254 28.51 5.30 21.05
N LYS A 255 28.29 5.75 19.81
CA LYS A 255 28.04 7.18 19.51
C LYS A 255 26.66 7.56 18.95
N ASN A 256 25.60 6.81 19.22
CA ASN A 256 24.25 7.15 18.70
C ASN A 256 23.20 7.46 19.80
N PRO A 257 23.44 8.41 20.74
CA PRO A 257 22.42 8.80 21.72
C PRO A 257 21.17 9.41 21.07
N GLY A 258 21.31 10.01 19.88
CA GLY A 258 20.18 10.55 19.11
C GLY A 258 19.17 9.49 18.70
N MET A 259 19.61 8.25 18.43
CA MET A 259 18.72 7.14 18.05
C MET A 259 17.68 6.86 19.13
N PHE A 260 18.10 6.73 20.40
CA PHE A 260 17.18 6.47 21.50
C PHE A 260 16.14 7.58 21.66
N ARG A 261 16.51 8.84 21.40
CA ARG A 261 15.57 9.96 21.37
C ARG A 261 14.49 9.76 20.29
N HIS A 262 14.88 9.35 19.09
CA HIS A 262 13.92 9.08 18.01
C HIS A 262 13.00 7.88 18.34
N LEU A 263 13.55 6.83 18.97
CA LEU A 263 12.78 5.67 19.43
C LEU A 263 11.80 6.01 20.54
N MET A 264 12.17 6.88 21.48
CA MET A 264 11.27 7.35 22.53
C MET A 264 10.11 8.14 21.94
N ARG A 265 10.37 9.06 21.00
CA ARG A 265 9.30 9.79 20.30
C ARG A 265 8.37 8.88 19.51
N PHE A 266 8.92 7.86 18.86
CA PHE A 266 8.10 6.84 18.19
C PHE A 266 7.23 6.07 19.18
N ARG A 267 7.82 5.65 20.32
CA ARG A 267 7.11 4.96 21.40
C ARG A 267 5.95 5.80 21.94
N GLU A 268 6.17 7.09 22.13
CA GLU A 268 5.13 8.07 22.51
C GLU A 268 4.03 8.16 21.45
N TRP A 269 4.39 8.33 20.18
CA TRP A 269 3.42 8.40 19.08
C TRP A 269 2.58 7.12 18.95
N THR A 270 3.19 5.94 19.08
CA THR A 270 2.46 4.66 19.05
C THR A 270 1.63 4.37 20.28
N GLU A 271 1.71 5.22 21.31
CA GLU A 271 1.17 4.96 22.63
C GLU A 271 1.60 3.59 23.19
N ALA A 272 2.86 3.20 23.05
CA ALA A 272 3.30 1.82 23.30
C ALA A 272 2.93 1.26 24.69
N ASN A 273 2.72 2.14 25.68
CA ASN A 273 2.24 1.75 27.01
C ASN A 273 0.81 1.14 26.97
N SER A 274 -0.07 1.58 26.06
CA SER A 274 -1.41 1.00 25.85
C SER A 274 -1.36 -0.33 25.10
N LEU A 275 -0.32 -0.55 24.29
CA LEU A 275 -0.07 -1.82 23.60
C LEU A 275 0.48 -2.88 24.56
N GLY A 276 1.27 -2.48 25.57
CA GLY A 276 1.86 -3.40 26.55
C GLY A 276 2.78 -4.42 25.89
N GLU A 277 2.56 -5.70 26.15
CA GLU A 277 3.33 -6.80 25.55
C GLU A 277 3.15 -6.93 24.03
N ARG A 278 2.17 -6.24 23.43
CA ARG A 278 1.94 -6.26 21.98
C ARG A 278 2.95 -5.39 21.22
N TYR A 279 3.73 -4.57 21.92
CA TYR A 279 4.76 -3.73 21.35
C TYR A 279 6.15 -4.34 21.50
N PHE A 280 6.87 -4.53 20.39
CA PHE A 280 8.24 -5.06 20.38
C PHE A 280 9.20 -4.16 19.62
N GLN A 281 10.38 -3.97 20.19
CA GLN A 281 11.53 -3.39 19.49
C GLN A 281 12.59 -4.49 19.29
N GLN A 282 13.01 -4.69 18.04
CA GLN A 282 14.06 -5.63 17.69
C GLN A 282 15.25 -4.89 17.09
N PHE A 283 16.43 -5.11 17.64
CA PHE A 283 17.69 -4.61 17.09
C PHE A 283 18.41 -5.77 16.43
N GLY A 284 18.61 -5.68 15.11
CA GLY A 284 19.27 -6.73 14.35
C GLY A 284 20.45 -6.20 13.58
N SER A 285 21.50 -6.99 13.42
CA SER A 285 22.55 -6.68 12.45
C SER A 285 21.94 -6.59 11.04
N HIS A 286 22.45 -5.65 10.22
CA HIS A 286 22.02 -5.34 8.86
C HIS A 286 21.28 -6.52 8.17
N LEU A 287 20.09 -6.26 7.63
CA LEU A 287 19.15 -7.17 6.91
C LEU A 287 19.72 -7.97 5.72
N GLN A 288 21.05 -8.06 5.57
CA GLN A 288 21.73 -8.56 4.39
C GLN A 288 21.57 -10.07 4.12
N LYS A 289 21.08 -10.88 5.07
CA LYS A 289 21.15 -12.36 4.90
C LYS A 289 19.84 -13.17 4.86
N ARG A 290 18.67 -12.66 5.28
CA ARG A 290 17.46 -13.53 5.30
C ARG A 290 16.17 -12.95 4.71
N GLU A 291 15.87 -11.67 4.89
CA GLU A 291 14.59 -11.10 4.39
C GLU A 291 14.75 -10.28 3.11
N ARG A 292 15.82 -9.46 2.98
CA ARG A 292 16.23 -8.96 1.65
C ARG A 292 16.54 -10.10 0.70
N PHE A 293 16.77 -11.33 1.19
CA PHE A 293 16.94 -12.52 0.38
C PHE A 293 15.69 -12.88 -0.43
N LEU A 294 14.46 -12.60 0.00
CA LEU A 294 13.31 -12.91 -0.86
C LEU A 294 13.27 -11.96 -2.06
N ILE A 295 13.23 -10.64 -1.86
CA ILE A 295 13.19 -9.71 -3.00
C ILE A 295 14.52 -9.67 -3.75
N ARG A 296 15.69 -9.57 -3.08
CA ARG A 296 16.99 -9.62 -3.80
C ARG A 296 17.33 -10.98 -4.34
N ASN A 297 17.06 -12.14 -3.72
CA ASN A 297 17.31 -13.39 -4.43
C ASN A 297 16.23 -13.70 -5.43
N GLN A 298 15.02 -13.18 -5.36
CA GLN A 298 14.09 -13.35 -6.47
C GLN A 298 14.48 -12.44 -7.65
N ILE A 299 14.88 -11.19 -7.39
CA ILE A 299 15.44 -10.29 -8.40
C ILE A 299 16.81 -10.79 -8.92
N LYS A 300 17.72 -11.23 -8.02
CA LYS A 300 19.04 -11.76 -8.40
C LYS A 300 18.93 -13.13 -9.02
N LYS A 301 18.11 -14.07 -8.55
CA LYS A 301 17.89 -15.32 -9.29
C LYS A 301 17.42 -14.97 -10.69
N GLY A 302 16.43 -14.07 -10.85
CA GLY A 302 16.02 -13.55 -12.16
C GLY A 302 17.11 -12.82 -12.97
N CYS A 303 18.23 -12.42 -12.36
CA CYS A 303 19.36 -11.75 -13.03
C CYS A 303 20.65 -12.59 -13.09
N SER A 304 20.76 -13.70 -12.35
CA SER A 304 21.98 -14.48 -12.11
C SER A 304 21.90 -15.89 -12.69
N SER A 305 20.83 -16.22 -13.44
CA SER A 305 20.88 -17.30 -14.43
C SER A 305 21.36 -16.80 -15.80
N LEU A 306 22.16 -15.74 -15.80
CA LEU A 306 23.01 -15.24 -16.89
C LEU A 306 24.46 -15.61 -16.55
#